data_AF-A0A973UIK0-F1
#
_entry.id   AF-A0A973UIK0-F1
#
_cell.length_a   1.000
_cell.length_b   1.000
_cell.length_c   1.000
_cell.angle_alpha   90.00
_cell.angle_beta   90.00
_cell.angle_gamma   90.00
#
_symmetry.space_group_name_H-M   'P 1'
#
loop_
_entity.id
_entity.type
_entity.pdbx_description
1 polymer ?
#
loop_
_entity_poly.entity_id
_entity_poly.type
_entity_poly.pdbx_seq_one_letter_code
_entity_poly.pdbx_strand_id
1 'polypeptide(L)'
;MSPQPELPSPAASASASLTEVESHGVDRIPDAERTATPLDLFRLAFGGANTFSTCVLGAFPILFGLSFWQGLAATLLGVVAGALILCPMAVFGPVNGTNNAVSSSAHLGVHGRVVGSFLSLLT
;
A
#
# COMPACT_ATOMS: atom_id res chain seq x y z
N MET A 1 -51.37 6.52 -22.60
CA MET A 1 -50.20 7.30 -23.01
C MET A 1 -49.38 7.55 -21.74
N SER A 2 -48.67 6.52 -21.31
CA SER A 2 -47.92 6.53 -20.05
C SER A 2 -46.50 7.03 -20.36
N PRO A 3 -46.01 8.07 -19.68
CA PRO A 3 -44.66 8.58 -19.90
C PRO A 3 -43.62 7.53 -19.48
N GLN A 4 -42.64 7.30 -20.35
CA GLN A 4 -41.48 6.45 -20.11
C GLN A 4 -40.58 7.13 -19.05
N PRO A 5 -40.06 6.41 -18.05
CA PRO A 5 -39.05 6.95 -17.13
C PRO A 5 -37.72 7.14 -17.88
N GLU A 6 -37.24 8.37 -17.89
CA GLU A 6 -35.99 8.81 -18.49
C GLU A 6 -34.80 8.11 -17.82
N LEU A 7 -33.97 7.40 -18.59
CA LEU A 7 -32.70 6.83 -18.11
C LEU A 7 -31.67 7.95 -17.98
N PRO A 8 -31.08 8.21 -16.80
CA PRO A 8 -29.99 9.17 -16.68
C PRO A 8 -28.72 8.62 -17.37
N SER A 9 -28.22 9.43 -18.32
CA SER A 9 -26.95 9.27 -19.05
C SER A 9 -25.73 9.32 -18.12
N PRO A 10 -24.62 8.59 -18.40
CA PRO A 10 -23.46 8.49 -17.52
C PRO A 10 -22.55 9.70 -17.70
N ALA A 11 -22.80 10.76 -16.94
CA ALA A 11 -21.89 11.90 -16.85
C ALA A 11 -21.94 12.51 -15.46
N ALA A 12 -21.23 11.89 -14.51
CA ALA A 12 -20.79 12.57 -13.30
C ALA A 12 -19.69 11.75 -12.62
N SER A 13 -18.45 11.96 -13.06
CA SER A 13 -17.27 11.82 -12.20
C SER A 13 -17.37 12.87 -11.08
N ALA A 14 -18.28 12.65 -10.13
CA ALA A 14 -18.44 13.49 -8.96
C ALA A 14 -17.42 13.01 -7.92
N SER A 15 -16.52 13.92 -7.57
CA SER A 15 -15.69 13.92 -6.36
C SER A 15 -16.28 13.04 -5.25
N ALA A 16 -15.64 11.89 -4.99
CA ALA A 16 -15.94 11.08 -3.82
C ALA A 16 -15.86 11.99 -2.59
N SER A 17 -16.98 12.15 -1.91
CA SER A 17 -17.05 13.02 -0.74
C SER A 17 -16.19 12.39 0.37
N LEU A 18 -15.34 13.19 1.03
CA LEU A 18 -14.45 12.75 2.13
C LEU A 18 -15.19 12.12 3.33
N THR A 19 -16.52 12.09 3.29
CA THR A 19 -17.42 11.60 4.34
C THR A 19 -18.21 10.35 3.91
N GLU A 20 -18.03 9.88 2.67
CA GLU A 20 -18.67 8.64 2.21
C GLU A 20 -17.99 7.45 2.85
N VAL A 21 -18.76 6.65 3.60
CA VAL A 21 -18.25 5.48 4.30
C VAL A 21 -18.01 4.39 3.26
N GLU A 22 -16.74 4.11 2.96
CA GLU A 22 -16.33 3.05 2.05
C GLU A 22 -16.84 1.69 2.57
N SER A 23 -17.77 1.06 1.84
CA SER A 23 -18.39 -0.20 2.29
C SER A 23 -17.51 -1.43 2.05
N HIS A 24 -16.48 -1.31 1.21
CA HIS A 24 -15.59 -2.41 0.82
C HIS A 24 -14.31 -2.46 1.67
N GLY A 25 -14.46 -2.55 3.00
CA GLY A 25 -13.30 -2.66 3.92
C GLY A 25 -12.70 -4.07 4.03
N VAL A 26 -13.55 -5.10 3.87
CA VAL A 26 -13.18 -6.52 4.07
C VAL A 26 -13.39 -7.37 2.81
N ASP A 27 -14.36 -6.98 1.99
CA ASP A 27 -14.70 -7.69 0.75
C ASP A 27 -13.74 -7.36 -0.39
N ARG A 28 -13.67 -8.26 -1.38
CA ARG A 28 -12.87 -8.06 -2.59
C ARG A 28 -13.43 -6.90 -3.40
N ILE A 29 -12.58 -5.93 -3.73
CA ILE A 29 -12.95 -4.78 -4.55
C ILE A 29 -13.27 -5.26 -5.98
N PRO A 30 -14.46 -4.95 -6.54
CA PRO A 30 -14.84 -5.28 -7.92
C PRO A 30 -13.85 -4.70 -8.93
N ASP A 31 -13.63 -5.39 -10.06
CA ASP A 31 -12.66 -4.95 -11.07
C ASP A 31 -12.96 -3.55 -11.65
N ALA A 32 -14.23 -3.12 -11.63
CA ALA A 32 -14.67 -1.81 -12.11
C ALA A 32 -14.29 -0.64 -11.17
N GLU A 33 -14.01 -0.90 -9.90
CA GLU A 33 -13.70 0.11 -8.88
C GLU A 33 -12.19 0.22 -8.61
N ARG A 34 -11.36 -0.55 -9.33
CA ARG A 34 -9.90 -0.50 -9.25
C ARG A 34 -9.35 0.73 -9.96
N THR A 35 -9.42 1.87 -9.28
CA THR A 35 -8.95 3.16 -9.79
C THR A 35 -7.49 3.46 -9.44
N ALA A 36 -6.86 2.66 -8.58
CA ALA A 36 -5.49 2.87 -8.14
C ALA A 36 -4.50 2.79 -9.30
N THR A 37 -3.82 3.91 -9.58
CA THR A 37 -2.79 3.96 -10.60
C THR A 37 -1.43 3.55 -10.02
N PRO A 38 -0.46 3.09 -10.83
CA PRO A 38 0.90 2.82 -10.37
C PRO A 38 1.57 4.06 -9.72
N LEU A 39 1.15 5.25 -10.12
CA LEU A 39 1.63 6.51 -9.55
C LEU A 39 1.08 6.74 -8.14
N ASP A 40 -0.15 6.32 -7.85
CA ASP A 40 -0.71 6.38 -6.50
C ASP A 40 0.02 5.42 -5.56
N LEU A 41 0.34 4.22 -6.06
CA LEU A 41 1.18 3.26 -5.33
C LEU A 41 2.58 3.81 -5.06
N PHE A 42 3.21 4.46 -6.05
CA PHE A 42 4.50 5.12 -5.87
C PHE A 42 4.42 6.24 -4.83
N ARG A 43 3.39 7.08 -4.88
CA ARG A 43 3.20 8.20 -3.93
C ARG A 43 2.96 7.69 -2.52
N LEU A 44 2.17 6.63 -2.36
CA LEU A 44 1.95 5.99 -1.07
C LEU A 44 3.23 5.39 -0.51
N ALA A 45 3.96 4.63 -1.32
CA ALA A 45 5.22 4.00 -0.92
C ALA A 45 6.30 5.06 -0.59
N PHE A 46 6.43 6.08 -1.43
CA PHE A 46 7.34 7.20 -1.23
C PHE A 46 6.99 7.99 0.04
N GLY A 47 5.70 8.31 0.23
CA GLY A 47 5.21 9.00 1.42
C GLY A 47 5.45 8.22 2.71
N GLY A 48 5.20 6.91 2.68
CA GLY A 48 5.45 6.02 3.83
C GLY A 48 6.92 5.76 4.11
N ALA A 49 7.77 5.74 3.07
CA ALA A 49 9.21 5.55 3.23
C ALA A 49 9.93 6.83 3.68
N ASN A 50 9.40 8.02 3.39
CA ASN A 50 10.04 9.29 3.68
C ASN A 50 9.72 9.78 5.11
N THR A 51 10.25 9.07 6.10
CA THR A 51 10.09 9.39 7.53
C THR A 51 11.37 9.94 8.13
N PHE A 52 11.27 10.58 9.31
CA PHE A 52 12.45 11.00 10.07
C PHE A 52 13.41 9.84 10.36
N SER A 53 12.87 8.64 10.62
CA SER A 53 13.66 7.43 10.84
C SER A 53 14.55 7.10 9.64
N THR A 54 14.03 7.27 8.42
CA THR A 54 14.79 7.07 7.18
C THR A 54 15.96 8.05 7.05
N CYS A 55 15.77 9.32 7.44
CA CYS A 55 16.85 10.30 7.46
C CYS A 55 17.96 9.92 8.45
N VAL A 56 17.58 9.48 9.66
CA VAL A 56 18.54 9.01 10.68
C VAL A 56 19.27 7.76 10.21
N LEU A 57 18.53 6.78 9.66
CA LEU A 57 19.11 5.54 9.13
C LEU A 57 20.10 5.80 7.99
N GLY A 58 19.75 6.73 7.08
CA GLY A 58 20.60 7.12 5.96
C GLY A 58 21.87 7.90 6.35
N ALA A 59 21.93 8.45 7.57
CA ALA A 59 23.13 9.10 8.08
C ALA A 59 24.19 8.10 8.60
N PHE A 60 23.77 6.90 9.05
CA PHE A 60 24.68 5.92 9.64
C PHE A 60 25.89 5.55 8.78
N PRO A 61 25.79 5.33 7.46
CA PRO A 61 26.96 5.03 6.63
C PRO A 61 28.03 6.12 6.74
N ILE A 62 27.63 7.38 6.76
CA ILE A 62 28.54 8.52 6.90
C ILE A 62 29.12 8.58 8.32
N LEU A 63 28.28 8.33 9.34
CA LEU A 63 28.74 8.24 10.74
C LEU A 63 29.74 7.10 10.96
N PHE A 64 29.64 5.99 10.21
CA PHE A 64 30.59 4.89 10.24
C PHE A 64 31.91 5.19 9.49
N GLY A 65 32.08 6.40 8.98
CA GLY A 65 33.32 6.86 8.36
C GLY A 65 33.38 6.72 6.84
N LEU A 66 32.26 6.40 6.17
CA LEU A 66 32.19 6.44 4.71
C LEU A 66 32.08 7.89 4.22
N SER A 67 32.71 8.19 3.08
CA SER A 67 32.46 9.48 2.40
C SER A 67 31.02 9.57 1.90
N PHE A 68 30.54 10.79 1.63
CA PHE A 68 29.16 11.01 1.15
C PHE A 68 28.79 10.11 -0.04
N TRP A 69 29.68 10.01 -1.04
CA TRP A 69 29.46 9.18 -2.22
C TRP A 69 29.45 7.68 -1.92
N GLN A 70 30.28 7.22 -0.99
CA GLN A 70 30.32 5.82 -0.57
C GLN A 70 29.09 5.46 0.26
N GLY A 71 28.65 6.35 1.16
CA GLY A 71 27.42 6.18 1.93
C GLY A 71 26.17 6.19 1.05
N LEU A 72 26.12 7.07 0.03
CA LEU A 72 25.06 7.10 -0.97
C LEU A 72 25.02 5.81 -1.78
N ALA A 73 26.18 5.34 -2.27
CA ALA A 73 26.27 4.11 -3.04
C ALA A 73 25.88 2.88 -2.19
N ALA A 74 26.33 2.80 -0.93
CA ALA A 74 25.97 1.74 0.00
C ALA A 74 24.45 1.71 0.28
N THR A 75 23.84 2.87 0.50
CA THR A 75 22.40 3.01 0.71
C THR A 75 21.63 2.56 -0.53
N LEU A 76 22.02 3.04 -1.72
CA LEU A 76 21.42 2.65 -2.99
C LEU A 76 21.52 1.14 -3.22
N LEU A 77 22.70 0.55 -3.02
CA LEU A 77 22.89 -0.90 -3.16
C LEU A 77 22.04 -1.70 -2.18
N GLY A 78 21.97 -1.28 -0.92
CA GLY A 78 21.14 -1.92 0.09
C GLY A 78 19.66 -1.87 -0.27
N VAL A 79 19.16 -0.70 -0.70
CA VAL A 79 17.77 -0.52 -1.13
C VAL A 79 17.48 -1.36 -2.37
N VAL A 80 18.36 -1.38 -3.37
CA VAL A 80 18.16 -2.19 -4.60
C VAL A 80 18.17 -3.67 -4.27
N ALA A 81 19.12 -4.15 -3.46
CA ALA A 81 19.19 -5.55 -3.06
C ALA A 81 17.95 -5.97 -2.25
N GLY A 82 17.52 -5.15 -1.29
CA GLY A 82 16.30 -5.39 -0.52
C GLY A 82 15.04 -5.35 -1.40
N ALA A 83 14.96 -4.39 -2.33
CA ALA A 83 13.87 -4.28 -3.27
C ALA A 83 13.79 -5.50 -4.20
N LEU A 84 14.91 -6.05 -4.68
CA LEU A 84 14.91 -7.27 -5.49
C LEU A 84 14.35 -8.47 -4.73
N ILE A 85 14.67 -8.57 -3.44
CA ILE A 85 14.13 -9.64 -2.57
C ILE A 85 12.63 -9.43 -2.31
N LEU A 86 12.19 -8.19 -2.09
CA LEU A 86 10.80 -7.87 -1.74
C LEU A 86 9.86 -7.75 -2.94
N CYS A 87 10.38 -7.40 -4.12
CA CYS A 87 9.62 -7.20 -5.36
C CYS A 87 8.66 -8.36 -5.70
N PRO A 88 9.05 -9.65 -5.64
CA PRO A 88 8.12 -10.74 -5.90
C PRO A 88 6.94 -10.78 -4.90
N MET A 89 7.14 -10.30 -3.67
CA MET A 89 6.06 -10.22 -2.69
C MET A 89 5.05 -9.10 -2.97
N ALA A 90 5.48 -8.02 -3.63
CA ALA A 90 4.58 -6.94 -4.03
C ALA A 90 3.50 -7.39 -5.02
N VAL A 91 3.74 -8.49 -5.76
CA VAL A 91 2.79 -9.07 -6.72
C VAL A 91 1.57 -9.68 -6.03
N PHE A 92 1.66 -10.09 -4.75
CA PHE A 92 0.52 -10.66 -4.03
C PHE A 92 -0.59 -9.64 -3.72
N GLY A 93 -0.29 -8.35 -3.65
CA GLY A 93 -1.29 -7.31 -3.39
C GLY A 93 -2.36 -7.20 -4.49
N PRO A 94 -1.98 -6.95 -5.75
CA PRO A 94 -2.92 -6.88 -6.87
C PRO A 94 -3.69 -8.18 -7.13
N VAL A 95 -3.06 -9.33 -6.90
CA VAL A 95 -3.64 -10.66 -7.17
C VAL A 95 -4.72 -11.01 -6.14
N ASN A 96 -4.48 -10.72 -4.87
CA ASN A 96 -5.43 -11.05 -3.80
C ASN A 96 -6.62 -10.08 -3.78
N GLY A 97 -6.43 -8.81 -4.16
CA GLY A 97 -7.52 -7.83 -4.31
C GLY A 97 -8.35 -7.58 -3.05
N THR A 98 -7.80 -7.95 -1.89
CA THR A 98 -8.39 -7.86 -0.56
C THR A 98 -7.36 -7.28 0.41
N ASN A 99 -7.83 -6.77 1.56
CA ASN A 99 -6.95 -6.25 2.60
C ASN A 99 -6.03 -7.37 3.14
N ASN A 100 -4.73 -7.07 3.30
CA ASN A 100 -3.71 -7.99 3.80
C ASN A 100 -4.11 -8.65 5.13
N ALA A 101 -4.85 -7.92 5.99
CA ALA A 101 -5.41 -8.45 7.24
C ALA A 101 -6.48 -9.54 7.02
N VAL A 102 -7.32 -9.40 6.00
CA VAL A 102 -8.37 -10.36 5.65
C VAL A 102 -7.77 -11.60 5.00
N SER A 103 -6.82 -11.41 4.07
CA SER A 103 -6.09 -12.52 3.45
C SER A 103 -5.24 -13.31 4.46
N SER A 104 -4.65 -12.63 5.46
CA SER A 104 -3.93 -13.28 6.56
C SER A 104 -4.89 -14.05 7.49
N SER A 105 -6.08 -13.50 7.76
CA SER A 105 -7.12 -14.19 8.55
C SER A 105 -7.70 -15.43 7.87
N ALA A 106 -7.73 -15.45 6.52
CA ALA A 106 -8.15 -16.61 5.74
C ALA A 106 -7.15 -17.76 5.80
N HIS A 107 -5.85 -17.48 5.93
CA HIS A 107 -4.80 -18.52 6.02
C HIS A 107 -4.48 -18.97 7.44
N LEU A 108 -4.53 -18.06 8.43
CA LEU A 108 -4.05 -18.33 9.80
C LEU A 108 -5.17 -18.52 10.84
N GLY A 109 -6.44 -18.41 10.42
CA GLY A 109 -7.60 -18.56 11.30
C GLY A 109 -7.71 -17.48 12.39
N VAL A 110 -8.66 -17.67 13.32
CA VAL A 110 -8.96 -16.69 14.39
C VAL A 110 -7.79 -16.50 15.37
N HIS A 111 -7.03 -17.57 15.66
CA HIS A 111 -5.89 -17.50 16.58
C HIS A 111 -4.65 -16.82 15.98
N GLY A 112 -4.35 -17.03 14.70
CA GLY A 112 -3.21 -16.38 14.05
C GLY A 112 -3.41 -14.88 13.82
N ARG A 113 -4.66 -14.44 13.68
CA ARG A 113 -4.99 -13.00 13.58
C ARG A 113 -4.59 -12.23 14.84
N VAL A 114 -4.78 -12.82 16.03
CA VAL A 114 -4.42 -12.17 17.30
C VAL A 114 -2.91 -11.96 17.40
N VAL A 115 -2.12 -12.96 17.02
CA VAL A 115 -0.65 -12.86 17.02
C VAL A 115 -0.18 -11.84 15.99
N GLY A 116 -0.74 -11.86 14.78
CA GLY A 116 -0.41 -10.91 13.72
C GLY A 116 -0.79 -9.47 14.08
N SER A 117 -1.99 -9.26 14.63
CA SER A 117 -2.44 -7.94 15.09
C SER A 117 -1.62 -7.44 16.28
N PHE A 118 -1.24 -8.30 17.22
CA PHE A 118 -0.41 -7.91 18.35
C PHE A 118 0.99 -7.49 17.91
N LEU A 119 1.62 -8.27 17.02
CA LEU A 119 2.92 -7.92 16.44
C LEU A 119 2.85 -6.62 15.63
N SER A 120 1.79 -6.45 14.84
CA SER A 120 1.56 -5.23 14.04
C SER A 120 1.29 -3.98 14.90
N LEU A 121 0.78 -4.12 16.12
CA LEU A 121 0.61 -3.00 17.05
C LEU A 121 1.88 -2.68 17.84
N LEU A 122 2.79 -3.65 17.96
CA LEU A 122 4.04 -3.51 18.70
C LEU A 122 5.14 -2.83 17.87
N THR A 123 5.06 -2.92 16.54
CA THR A 123 6.02 -2.38 15.57
C THR A 123 5.58 -1.02 15.04
#